data_AF-A0A6N2CUA6-F1
#
_entry.id   AF-A0A6N2CUA6-F1
#
_cell.length_a   1.000
_cell.length_b   1.000
_cell.length_c   1.000
_cell.angle_alpha   90.00
_cell.angle_beta   90.00
_cell.angle_gamma   90.00
#
_symmetry.space_group_name_H-M   'P 1'
#
loop_
_entity.id
_entity.type
_entity.pdbx_description
1 polymer ?
#
loop_
_entity_poly.entity_id
_entity_poly.type
_entity_poly.pdbx_seq_one_letter_code
_entity_poly.pdbx_strand_id
1 'polypeptide(L)' 'MSNIQLKNRVIQELESADDYLLEEILSLIQLETDKDKLIEIPGHYKASLDRSIAQMNSGNTILNAEVEKKIEKWLYK' A
#
# COMPACT_ATOMS: atom_id res chain seq x y z
N MET A 1 5.36 -6.95 -31.11
CA MET A 1 6.56 -6.23 -30.65
C MET A 1 7.38 -7.19 -29.81
N SER A 2 8.71 -7.20 -29.96
CA SER A 2 9.54 -8.03 -29.07
C SER A 2 9.52 -7.44 -27.66
N ASN A 3 9.69 -8.29 -26.63
CA ASN A 3 9.72 -7.88 -25.22
C ASN A 3 10.71 -6.72 -24.98
N ILE A 4 11.81 -6.70 -25.75
CA ILE A 4 12.85 -5.66 -25.72
C ILE A 4 12.32 -4.31 -26.22
N GLN A 5 11.54 -4.28 -27.30
CA GLN A 5 10.97 -3.04 -27.83
C GLN A 5 9.96 -2.41 -26.85
N LEU A 6 9.20 -3.25 -26.15
CA LEU A 6 8.24 -2.79 -25.15
C LEU A 6 8.97 -2.21 -23.93
N LYS A 7 10.00 -2.91 -23.43
CA LYS A 7 10.85 -2.41 -22.33
C LYS A 7 11.50 -1.07 -22.64
N ASN A 8 12.09 -0.94 -23.83
CA ASN A 8 12.77 0.31 -24.21
C ASN A 8 11.81 1.49 -24.28
N ARG A 9 10.57 1.27 -24.75
CA ARG A 9 9.55 2.32 -24.81
C ARG A 9 9.06 2.72 -23.42
N VAL A 10 8.90 1.76 -22.51
CA VAL A 10 8.53 2.04 -21.12
C VAL A 10 9.63 2.84 -20.41
N ILE A 11 10.91 2.50 -20.62
CA ILE A 11 12.03 3.26 -20.04
C ILE A 11 12.04 4.71 -20.55
N GLN A 12 11.81 4.94 -21.84
CA GLN A 12 11.78 6.29 -22.40
C GLN A 12 10.66 7.18 -21.83
N GLU A 13 9.47 6.60 -21.62
CA GLU A 13 8.35 7.34 -21.01
C GLU A 13 8.65 7.65 -19.53
N LEU A 14 9.30 6.73 -18.81
CA LEU A 14 9.72 6.91 -17.42
C LEU A 14 10.81 7.98 -17.27
N GLU A 15 11.76 8.09 -18.20
CA GLU A 15 12.78 9.14 -18.23
C GLU A 15 12.19 10.55 -18.46
N SER A 16 10.99 10.62 -19.01
CA SER A 16 10.27 11.87 -19.26
C SER A 16 9.21 12.20 -18.20
N ALA A 17 8.98 11.29 -17.25
CA ALA A 17 7.99 11.43 -16.20
C ALA A 17 8.51 12.36 -15.08
N ASP A 18 7.59 13.09 -14.45
CA ASP A 18 7.85 13.84 -13.23
C ASP A 18 8.39 12.90 -12.13
N ASP A 19 9.32 13.38 -11.31
CA ASP A 19 10.04 12.59 -10.29
C ASP A 19 9.04 11.85 -9.36
N TYR A 20 7.93 12.50 -9.04
CA TYR A 20 6.84 11.94 -8.24
C TYR A 20 6.13 10.77 -8.95
N LEU A 21 5.81 10.94 -10.23
CA LEU A 21 5.15 9.89 -11.02
C LEU A 21 6.08 8.70 -11.25
N LEU A 22 7.37 8.96 -11.43
CA LEU A 22 8.40 7.93 -11.53
C LEU A 22 8.50 7.13 -10.22
N GLU A 23 8.51 7.79 -9.06
CA GLU A 23 8.48 7.13 -7.75
C GLU A 23 7.24 6.24 -7.56
N GLU A 24 6.05 6.72 -7.92
CA GLU A 24 4.81 5.94 -7.81
C GLU A 24 4.84 4.72 -8.72
N ILE A 25 5.30 4.86 -9.97
CA ILE A 25 5.39 3.74 -10.91
C ILE A 25 6.43 2.72 -10.45
N LEU A 26 7.61 3.17 -10.00
CA LEU A 26 8.63 2.28 -9.45
C LEU A 26 8.13 1.55 -8.20
N SER A 27 7.40 2.24 -7.32
CA SER A 27 6.79 1.64 -6.13
C SER A 27 5.77 0.56 -6.49
N LEU A 28 4.93 0.82 -7.49
CA LEU A 28 3.97 -0.17 -8.01
C LEU A 28 4.68 -1.38 -8.63
N ILE A 29 5.69 -1.16 -9.46
CA ILE A 29 6.48 -2.25 -10.07
C ILE A 29 7.18 -3.08 -8.99
N GLN A 30 7.74 -2.43 -7.97
CA GLN A 30 8.37 -3.10 -6.83
C GLN A 30 7.37 -4.00 -6.11
N LEU A 31 6.18 -3.48 -5.82
CA LEU A 31 5.10 -4.19 -5.13
C LEU A 31 4.57 -5.38 -5.96
N GLU A 32 4.51 -5.23 -7.29
CA GLU A 32 4.12 -6.31 -8.19
C GLU A 32 5.22 -7.36 -8.40
N THR A 33 6.48 -6.94 -8.44
CA THR A 33 7.63 -7.83 -8.63
C THR A 33 7.91 -8.64 -7.37
N ASP A 34 7.64 -8.05 -6.20
CA ASP A 34 7.86 -8.65 -4.89
C ASP A 34 6.63 -9.43 -4.37
N LYS A 35 5.66 -9.77 -5.25
CA LYS A 35 4.45 -10.55 -4.90
C LYS A 35 4.76 -11.87 -4.18
N ASP A 36 5.92 -12.47 -4.44
CA ASP A 36 6.38 -13.72 -3.81
C ASP A 36 7.49 -13.51 -2.77
N LYS A 37 7.91 -12.27 -2.49
CA LYS A 37 8.88 -12.01 -1.42
C LYS A 37 8.19 -12.11 -0.07
N LEU A 38 8.80 -12.87 0.83
CA LEU A 38 8.44 -12.90 2.23
C LEU A 38 8.74 -11.52 2.84
N ILE A 39 7.74 -10.68 3.00
CA ILE A 39 7.88 -9.43 3.76
C ILE A 39 7.91 -9.80 5.25
N GLU A 40 9.09 -9.76 5.85
CA GLU A 40 9.22 -9.92 7.29
C GLU A 40 8.63 -8.70 7.99
N ILE A 41 7.46 -8.89 8.61
CA ILE A 41 6.83 -7.86 9.43
C ILE A 41 7.74 -7.63 10.65
N PRO A 42 8.24 -6.39 10.86
CA PRO A 42 9.08 -6.09 12.00
C PRO A 42 8.40 -6.49 13.31
N GLY A 43 9.14 -7.10 14.24
CA GLY A 43 8.57 -7.69 15.45
C GLY A 43 7.75 -6.72 16.32
N HIS A 44 8.04 -5.42 16.26
CA HIS A 44 7.29 -4.39 16.97
C HIS A 44 5.89 -4.13 16.38
N TYR A 45 5.66 -4.43 15.09
CA TYR A 45 4.34 -4.34 14.46
C TYR A 45 3.51 -5.62 14.63
N LYS A 46 4.16 -6.77 14.88
CA LYS A 46 3.50 -8.08 14.98
C LYS A 46 2.37 -8.08 16.01
N ALA A 47 2.61 -7.55 17.22
CA ALA A 47 1.61 -7.50 18.27
C ALA A 47 0.39 -6.63 17.91
N SER A 48 0.58 -5.56 17.13
CA SER A 48 -0.53 -4.73 16.65
C SER A 48 -1.30 -5.43 15.54
N LEU A 49 -0.61 -6.09 14.62
CA LEU A 49 -1.22 -6.86 13.55
C LEU A 49 -2.06 -8.02 14.08
N ASP A 50 -1.51 -8.81 15.01
CA ASP A 50 -2.19 -9.94 15.63
C ASP A 50 -3.49 -9.48 16.33
N ARG A 51 -3.46 -8.31 16.98
CA ARG A 51 -4.65 -7.69 17.58
C ARG A 51 -5.69 -7.31 16.52
N SER A 52 -5.27 -6.68 15.42
CA SER A 52 -6.19 -6.31 14.33
C SER A 52 -6.83 -7.52 13.67
N ILE A 53 -6.05 -8.59 13.44
CA ILE A 53 -6.56 -9.85 12.88
C ILE A 53 -7.56 -10.51 13.85
N ALA A 54 -7.24 -10.54 15.16
CA ALA A 54 -8.16 -11.07 16.17
C ALA A 54 -9.46 -10.27 16.27
N GLN A 55 -9.40 -8.93 16.16
CA GLN A 55 -10.59 -8.07 16.14
C GLN A 55 -11.47 -8.36 14.92
N MET A 56 -10.87 -8.53 13.74
CA MET A 56 -11.58 -8.92 12.53
C MET A 56 -12.29 -10.27 12.70
N ASN A 57 -11.58 -11.28 13.20
CA ASN A 57 -12.13 -12.63 13.38
C ASN A 57 -13.21 -12.72 14.45
N SER A 58 -13.14 -11.89 15.49
CA SER A 58 -14.14 -11.84 16.56
C SER A 58 -15.36 -10.99 16.23
N GLY A 59 -15.40 -10.34 15.06
CA GLY A 59 -16.46 -9.41 14.69
C GLY A 59 -16.47 -8.13 15.55
N ASN A 60 -15.40 -7.87 16.30
CA ASN A 60 -15.22 -6.66 17.09
C ASN A 60 -14.67 -5.54 16.19
N THR A 61 -15.42 -5.22 15.15
CA THR A 61 -15.14 -4.19 14.16
C THR A 61 -16.25 -3.14 14.19
N ILE A 62 -15.93 -1.92 13.77
CA ILE A 62 -16.92 -0.84 13.61
C ILE A 62 -16.89 -0.36 12.17
N LEU A 63 -18.03 0.12 11.67
CA LEU A 63 -18.12 0.66 10.32
C LEU A 63 -17.26 1.91 10.20
N ASN A 64 -16.67 2.12 9.03
CA ASN A 64 -15.82 3.28 8.79
C ASN A 64 -16.58 4.61 9.04
N ALA A 65 -17.86 4.66 8.67
CA ALA A 65 -18.72 5.81 8.94
C ALA A 65 -18.86 6.14 10.45
N GLU A 66 -18.73 5.15 11.34
CA GLU A 66 -18.72 5.39 12.79
C GLU A 66 -17.36 5.89 13.29
N VAL A 67 -16.27 5.45 12.66
CA VAL A 67 -14.91 5.98 12.90
C VAL A 67 -14.86 7.45 12.51
N GLU A 68 -15.34 7.78 11.31
CA GLU A 68 -15.39 9.15 10.78
C GLU A 68 -16.16 10.09 11.71
N LYS A 69 -17.34 9.68 12.18
CA LYS A 69 -18.13 10.46 13.16
C LYS A 69 -17.39 10.71 14.48
N LYS A 70 -16.59 9.74 14.95
CA LYS A 70 -15.80 9.90 16.18
C LYS A 70 -14.63 10.85 15.98
N ILE A 71 -13.97 10.77 14.83
CA ILE A 71 -12.88 11.68 14.44
C ILE A 71 -13.41 13.10 14.30
N GLU A 72 -14.53 13.30 13.60
CA GLU A 72 -15.17 14.59 13.43
C GLU A 72 -15.50 15.23 14.79
N LYS A 73 -16.13 14.48 15.70
CA LYS A 73 -16.42 14.95 17.07
C LYS A 73 -15.16 15.28 17.89
N TRP A 74 -14.04 14.61 17.63
CA TRP A 74 -12.78 14.88 18.32
C TRP A 74 -12.09 16.13 17.78
N LEU A 75 -12.14 16.35 16.46
CA LEU A 75 -11.51 17.49 15.79
C LEU A 75 -12.27 18.80 15.99
N TYR A 76 -13.60 18.75 16.03
CA TYR A 76 -14.46 19.94 16.16
C TYR A 76 -14.96 20.16 17.60
N LYS A 77 -14.13 19.81 18.58
CA LYS A 77 -14.39 20.02 20.00
C LYS A 77 -14.33 21.49 20.40
#